data_AF-X1T5Q9-F1
#
_entry.id   AF-X1T5Q9-F1
#
_cell.length_a   1.000
_cell.length_b   1.000
_cell.length_c   1.000
_cell.angle_alpha   90.00
_cell.angle_beta   90.00
_cell.angle_gamma   90.00
#
_symmetry.space_group_name_H-M   'P 1'
#
loop_
_entity.id
_entity.type
_entity.pdbx_description
1 polymer ?
#
loop_
_entity_poly.entity_id
_entity_poly.type
_entity_poly.pdbx_seq_one_letter_code
_entity_poly.pdbx_strand_id
1 'polypeptide(L)'
;IFDEAKQNSPSIIFIDEIDSIAPKRSEVMGEVERRVVAQLLSNMDGLSQRGDVVVIGATNRVNSLDTALRRGGRFDREIEIGIPNKNGREEILLIHTRGMPLAEDVDLIHLASVTHGFVGADLEQFTKEAAMGAIRKILPQINLEEDTIPASVLSELKVTQDDFDDALLDIHPSALREVFVEIPNITWNDVGGLTREKKEIQHSIELPLKHPKFFAHMGAIQPKGILLYGPPGTGKTLLAKAVANETQANFISIKGPELLSKWVGES
;
A
#
# COMPACT_ATOMS: atom_id res chain seq x y z
N ILE A 1 -3.40 -23.22 22.11
CA ILE A 1 -3.48 -21.88 21.48
C ILE A 1 -4.59 -21.03 22.09
N PHE A 2 -5.87 -21.17 21.71
CA PHE A 2 -6.92 -20.27 22.24
C PHE A 2 -7.09 -20.35 23.76
N ASP A 3 -7.07 -21.56 24.35
CA ASP A 3 -7.16 -21.71 25.80
C ASP A 3 -5.92 -21.19 26.53
N GLU A 4 -4.75 -21.35 25.92
CA GLU A 4 -3.48 -20.84 26.45
C GLU A 4 -3.45 -19.29 26.39
N ALA A 5 -3.96 -18.70 25.32
CA ALA A 5 -4.13 -17.25 25.19
C ALA A 5 -5.09 -16.70 26.25
N LYS A 6 -6.19 -17.43 26.55
CA LYS A 6 -7.12 -17.09 27.64
C LYS A 6 -6.45 -17.15 29.01
N GLN A 7 -5.65 -18.19 29.27
CA GLN A 7 -4.93 -18.34 30.54
C GLN A 7 -3.87 -17.24 30.74
N ASN A 8 -3.27 -16.77 29.65
CA ASN A 8 -2.26 -15.71 29.65
C ASN A 8 -2.84 -14.33 29.28
N SER A 9 -4.12 -14.08 29.56
CA SER A 9 -4.76 -12.79 29.30
C SER A 9 -4.08 -11.65 30.10
N PRO A 10 -3.89 -10.45 29.51
CA PRO A 10 -4.33 -10.04 28.18
C PRO A 10 -3.41 -10.55 27.06
N SER A 11 -3.98 -11.03 25.95
CA SER A 11 -3.19 -11.59 24.85
C SER A 11 -3.73 -11.27 23.46
N ILE A 12 -2.84 -11.30 22.46
CA ILE A 12 -3.16 -11.14 21.03
C ILE A 12 -2.81 -12.43 20.30
N ILE A 13 -3.76 -12.99 19.55
CA ILE A 13 -3.54 -14.09 18.62
C ILE A 13 -3.45 -13.49 17.22
N PHE A 14 -2.29 -13.62 16.57
CA PHE A 14 -2.09 -13.23 15.18
C PHE A 14 -2.14 -14.46 14.27
N ILE A 15 -2.98 -14.43 13.24
CA ILE A 15 -3.13 -15.47 12.24
C ILE A 15 -2.81 -14.86 10.89
N ASP A 16 -1.65 -15.18 10.34
CA ASP A 16 -1.27 -14.78 8.99
C ASP A 16 -1.86 -15.75 7.95
N GLU A 17 -2.04 -15.26 6.72
CA GLU A 17 -2.61 -16.01 5.60
C GLU A 17 -3.89 -16.79 5.98
N ILE A 18 -4.83 -16.14 6.67
CA ILE A 18 -6.01 -16.80 7.23
C ILE A 18 -6.90 -17.45 6.15
N ASP A 19 -6.80 -17.00 4.90
CA ASP A 19 -7.47 -17.62 3.75
C ASP A 19 -6.93 -19.00 3.40
N SER A 20 -5.71 -19.36 3.81
CA SER A 20 -5.18 -20.73 3.67
C SER A 20 -5.89 -21.73 4.58
N ILE A 21 -6.30 -21.31 5.78
CA ILE A 21 -6.96 -22.16 6.77
C ILE A 21 -8.48 -22.05 6.74
N ALA A 22 -9.01 -20.95 6.19
CA ALA A 22 -10.45 -20.69 6.12
C ALA A 22 -10.92 -20.12 4.78
N PRO A 23 -10.65 -20.81 3.66
CA PRO A 23 -11.14 -20.38 2.36
C PRO A 23 -12.68 -20.54 2.28
N LYS A 24 -13.27 -19.95 1.23
CA LYS A 24 -14.68 -20.08 0.93
C LYS A 24 -15.09 -21.55 0.85
N ARG A 25 -16.23 -21.87 1.45
CA ARG A 25 -16.77 -23.25 1.50
C ARG A 25 -16.91 -23.94 0.14
N SER A 26 -17.12 -23.16 -0.93
CA SER A 26 -17.18 -23.65 -2.31
C SER A 26 -15.83 -24.14 -2.84
N GLU A 27 -14.72 -23.65 -2.30
CA GLU A 27 -13.34 -23.98 -2.70
C GLU A 27 -12.77 -25.13 -1.86
N VAL A 28 -13.42 -25.46 -0.74
CA VAL A 28 -12.99 -26.53 0.18
C VAL A 28 -13.34 -27.92 -0.37
N MET A 29 -12.32 -28.65 -0.82
CA MET A 29 -12.47 -30.01 -1.37
C MET A 29 -12.39 -31.10 -0.29
N GLY A 30 -11.68 -30.87 0.82
CA GLY A 30 -11.43 -31.89 1.85
C GLY A 30 -12.32 -31.77 3.11
N GLU A 31 -12.66 -32.92 3.73
CA GLU A 31 -13.34 -32.92 5.05
C GLU A 31 -12.46 -32.35 6.16
N VAL A 32 -11.14 -32.53 6.07
CA VAL A 32 -10.18 -32.03 7.06
C VAL A 32 -10.20 -30.51 7.10
N GLU A 33 -10.13 -29.85 5.94
CA GLU A 33 -10.22 -28.40 5.82
C GLU A 33 -11.53 -27.86 6.39
N ARG A 34 -12.68 -28.48 6.08
CA ARG A 34 -13.97 -28.08 6.66
C ARG A 34 -13.97 -28.15 8.18
N ARG A 35 -13.33 -29.18 8.75
CA ARG A 35 -13.21 -29.34 10.21
C ARG A 35 -12.33 -28.25 10.82
N VAL A 36 -11.23 -27.88 10.16
CA VAL A 36 -10.35 -26.79 10.61
C VAL A 36 -11.12 -25.46 10.64
N VAL A 37 -11.87 -25.14 9.58
CA VAL A 37 -12.73 -23.94 9.55
C VAL A 37 -13.76 -23.96 10.68
N ALA A 38 -14.48 -25.08 10.84
CA ALA A 38 -15.48 -25.21 11.90
C ALA A 38 -14.89 -25.04 13.31
N GLN A 39 -13.69 -25.58 13.54
CA GLN A 39 -12.99 -25.43 14.81
C GLN A 39 -12.57 -23.99 15.07
N LEU A 40 -12.06 -23.28 14.05
CA LEU A 40 -11.72 -21.87 14.15
C LEU A 40 -12.94 -21.02 14.49
N LEU A 41 -14.07 -21.26 13.81
CA LEU A 41 -15.34 -20.57 14.11
C LEU A 41 -15.80 -20.81 15.55
N SER A 42 -15.76 -22.06 16.01
CA SER A 42 -16.13 -22.43 17.38
C SER A 42 -15.23 -21.75 18.42
N ASN A 43 -13.92 -21.71 18.16
CA ASN A 43 -12.96 -21.04 19.03
C ASN A 43 -13.21 -19.53 19.12
N MET A 44 -13.53 -18.88 17.99
CA MET A 44 -13.88 -17.46 17.94
C MET A 44 -15.16 -17.16 18.71
N ASP A 45 -16.22 -17.97 18.50
CA ASP A 45 -17.49 -17.83 19.22
C ASP A 45 -17.33 -18.07 20.74
N GLY A 46 -16.34 -18.88 21.12
CA GLY A 46 -16.00 -19.18 22.51
C GLY A 46 -15.11 -18.14 23.21
N LEU A 47 -14.76 -17.03 22.55
CA LEU A 47 -14.04 -15.91 23.19
C LEU A 47 -15.00 -15.02 24.00
N SER A 48 -14.54 -14.52 25.14
CA SER A 48 -15.34 -13.62 25.98
C SER A 48 -15.44 -12.25 25.32
N GLN A 49 -16.62 -11.62 25.39
CA GLN A 49 -16.81 -10.24 24.91
C GLN A 49 -16.07 -9.18 25.74
N ARG A 50 -15.40 -9.57 26.83
CA ARG A 50 -14.67 -8.64 27.71
C ARG A 50 -13.35 -8.14 27.11
N GLY A 51 -12.89 -8.68 25.98
CA GLY A 51 -11.73 -8.17 25.24
C GLY A 51 -10.37 -8.62 25.79
N ASP A 52 -10.37 -9.64 26.66
CA ASP A 52 -9.19 -10.22 27.29
C ASP A 52 -8.24 -10.92 26.29
N VAL A 53 -8.79 -11.37 25.16
CA VAL A 53 -8.04 -11.96 24.05
C VAL A 53 -8.52 -11.34 22.75
N VAL A 54 -7.61 -10.78 21.96
CA VAL A 54 -7.90 -10.18 20.65
C VAL A 54 -7.31 -11.05 19.55
N VAL A 55 -8.09 -11.32 18.51
CA VAL A 55 -7.61 -12.07 17.34
C VAL A 55 -7.45 -11.11 16.16
N ILE A 56 -6.25 -11.10 15.57
CA ILE A 56 -5.92 -10.36 14.36
C ILE A 56 -5.66 -11.38 13.26
N GLY A 57 -6.44 -11.31 12.17
CA GLY A 57 -6.23 -12.11 10.97
C GLY A 57 -5.70 -11.26 9.83
N ALA A 58 -4.67 -11.73 9.12
CA ALA A 58 -4.17 -11.12 7.90
C ALA A 58 -4.47 -12.00 6.68
N THR A 59 -4.89 -11.39 5.58
CA THR A 59 -5.11 -12.08 4.30
C THR A 59 -4.86 -11.11 3.15
N ASN A 60 -4.30 -11.62 2.07
CA ASN A 60 -4.15 -10.87 0.82
C ASN A 60 -5.46 -10.81 0.02
N ARG A 61 -6.45 -11.64 0.36
CA ARG A 61 -7.69 -11.81 -0.41
C ARG A 61 -8.89 -11.93 0.51
N VAL A 62 -9.44 -10.79 0.95
CA VAL A 62 -10.68 -10.78 1.78
C VAL A 62 -11.86 -11.52 1.12
N ASN A 63 -11.87 -11.59 -0.22
CA ASN A 63 -12.90 -12.28 -0.99
C ASN A 63 -12.72 -13.80 -1.07
N SER A 64 -11.56 -14.37 -0.75
CA SER A 64 -11.38 -15.83 -0.67
C SER A 64 -11.76 -16.38 0.70
N LEU A 65 -11.92 -15.53 1.73
CA LEU A 65 -12.24 -15.95 3.09
C LEU A 65 -13.70 -16.43 3.25
N ASP A 66 -13.95 -17.42 4.12
CA ASP A 66 -15.31 -17.80 4.51
C ASP A 66 -16.06 -16.59 5.12
N THR A 67 -17.16 -16.19 4.48
CA THR A 67 -18.05 -15.12 4.94
C THR A 67 -18.55 -15.28 6.38
N ALA A 68 -18.55 -16.51 6.92
CA ALA A 68 -18.91 -16.77 8.30
C ALA A 68 -17.91 -16.12 9.29
N LEU A 69 -16.63 -16.00 8.96
CA LEU A 69 -15.62 -15.36 9.81
C LEU A 69 -15.83 -13.84 9.94
N ARG A 70 -16.43 -13.23 8.93
CA ARG A 70 -16.68 -11.77 8.83
C ARG A 70 -18.00 -11.33 9.47
N ARG A 71 -18.70 -12.25 10.16
CA ARG A 71 -19.97 -11.95 10.83
C ARG A 71 -19.73 -11.37 12.22
N GLY A 72 -20.75 -10.66 12.73
CA GLY A 72 -20.72 -10.06 14.05
C GLY A 72 -20.38 -11.07 15.16
N GLY A 73 -19.48 -10.68 16.07
CA GLY A 73 -18.94 -11.50 17.16
C GLY A 73 -17.66 -12.27 16.83
N ARG A 74 -17.09 -12.08 15.63
CA ARG A 74 -15.83 -12.71 15.17
C ARG A 74 -14.86 -11.63 14.69
N PHE A 75 -14.67 -11.50 13.38
CA PHE A 75 -13.97 -10.33 12.81
C PHE A 75 -14.98 -9.20 12.58
N ASP A 76 -15.25 -8.44 13.65
CA ASP A 76 -16.18 -7.30 13.67
C ASP A 76 -15.63 -6.03 12.97
N ARG A 77 -14.34 -6.03 12.66
CA ARG A 77 -13.62 -4.92 12.05
C ARG A 77 -12.74 -5.44 10.94
N GLU A 78 -12.86 -4.82 9.77
CA GLU A 78 -11.99 -5.03 8.63
C GLU A 78 -11.20 -3.74 8.43
N ILE A 79 -9.88 -3.85 8.41
CA ILE A 79 -8.97 -2.73 8.19
C ILE A 79 -8.21 -3.06 6.91
N GLU A 80 -8.41 -2.25 5.88
CA GLU A 80 -7.67 -2.38 4.63
C GLU A 80 -6.31 -1.70 4.75
N ILE A 81 -5.24 -2.44 4.48
CA ILE A 81 -3.88 -1.90 4.37
C ILE A 81 -3.54 -1.85 2.89
N GLY A 82 -3.57 -0.64 2.32
CA GLY A 82 -3.27 -0.41 0.92
C GLY A 82 -1.79 -0.19 0.62
N ILE A 83 -1.46 -0.06 -0.66
CA ILE A 83 -0.13 0.32 -1.14
C ILE A 83 0.20 1.73 -0.62
N PRO A 84 1.41 1.96 -0.07
CA PRO A 84 1.78 3.27 0.45
C PRO A 84 1.86 4.32 -0.66
N ASN A 85 1.34 5.52 -0.38
CA ASN A 85 1.53 6.70 -1.22
C ASN A 85 2.97 7.24 -1.09
N LYS A 86 3.32 8.30 -1.83
CA LYS A 86 4.67 8.89 -1.78
C LYS A 86 5.16 9.16 -0.35
N ASN A 87 4.36 9.82 0.49
CA ASN A 87 4.76 10.16 1.86
C ASN A 87 4.94 8.90 2.71
N GLY A 88 4.04 7.91 2.57
CA GLY A 88 4.18 6.62 3.25
C GLY A 88 5.44 5.86 2.83
N ARG A 89 5.81 5.93 1.54
CA ARG A 89 7.06 5.34 1.05
C ARG A 89 8.29 6.05 1.63
N GLU A 90 8.26 7.37 1.73
CA GLU A 90 9.32 8.14 2.40
C GLU A 90 9.48 7.73 3.87
N GLU A 91 8.38 7.59 4.62
CA GLU A 91 8.41 7.11 6.02
C GLU A 91 8.98 5.70 6.15
N ILE A 92 8.60 4.79 5.24
CA ILE A 92 9.13 3.42 5.21
C ILE A 92 10.63 3.43 4.89
N LEU A 93 11.07 4.22 3.91
CA LEU A 93 12.49 4.40 3.58
C LEU A 93 13.28 4.94 4.79
N LEU A 94 12.75 5.93 5.51
CA LEU A 94 13.35 6.47 6.73
C LEU A 94 13.50 5.41 7.83
N ILE A 95 12.54 4.49 7.97
CA ILE A 95 12.61 3.39 8.94
C ILE A 95 13.72 2.41 8.54
N HIS A 96 13.73 1.95 7.30
CA HIS A 96 14.70 0.93 6.84
C HIS A 96 16.12 1.48 6.68
N THR A 97 16.28 2.79 6.50
CA THR A 97 17.60 3.46 6.40
C THR A 97 18.14 4.01 7.73
N ARG A 98 17.37 3.98 8.82
CA ARG A 98 17.76 4.57 10.12
C ARG A 98 19.12 4.09 10.65
N GLY A 99 19.48 2.84 10.41
CA GLY A 99 20.75 2.23 10.83
C GLY A 99 21.83 2.22 9.75
N MET A 100 21.54 2.76 8.56
CA MET A 100 22.46 2.74 7.42
C MET A 100 23.33 3.99 7.44
N PRO A 101 24.65 3.88 7.18
CA PRO A 101 25.51 5.04 7.02
C PRO A 101 25.25 5.69 5.66
N LEU A 102 24.19 6.50 5.55
CA LEU A 102 23.88 7.21 4.30
C LEU A 102 24.91 8.31 4.04
N ALA A 103 25.27 8.48 2.77
CA ALA A 103 26.01 9.64 2.31
C ALA A 103 25.09 10.87 2.21
N GLU A 104 25.68 12.08 2.17
CA GLU A 104 24.94 13.34 2.21
C GLU A 104 24.12 13.61 0.93
N ASP A 105 24.44 12.92 -0.16
CA ASP A 105 23.77 13.00 -1.46
C ASP A 105 22.48 12.18 -1.55
N VAL A 106 22.19 11.33 -0.56
CA VAL A 106 21.01 10.46 -0.59
C VAL A 106 19.73 11.25 -0.32
N ASP A 107 18.85 11.32 -1.33
CA ASP A 107 17.55 12.00 -1.24
C ASP A 107 16.40 10.98 -1.13
N LEU A 108 15.97 10.69 0.10
CA LEU A 108 14.86 9.78 0.36
C LEU A 108 13.51 10.27 -0.19
N ILE A 109 13.32 11.60 -0.30
CA ILE A 109 12.10 12.19 -0.89
C ILE A 109 12.06 11.92 -2.39
N HIS A 110 13.22 12.02 -3.05
CA HIS A 110 13.36 11.64 -4.44
C HIS A 110 13.13 10.13 -4.63
N LEU A 111 13.76 9.28 -3.82
CA LEU A 111 13.57 7.82 -3.89
C LEU A 111 12.10 7.41 -3.71
N ALA A 112 11.38 8.01 -2.76
CA ALA A 112 9.94 7.80 -2.58
C ALA A 112 9.11 8.22 -3.82
N SER A 113 9.61 9.19 -4.58
CA SER A 113 8.98 9.68 -5.81
C SER A 113 9.22 8.80 -7.02
N VAL A 114 10.23 7.93 -7.02
CA VAL A 114 10.52 7.03 -8.15
C VAL A 114 10.09 5.59 -7.89
N THR A 115 9.91 5.21 -6.63
CA THR A 115 9.45 3.87 -6.17
C THR A 115 7.93 3.68 -6.22
N HIS A 116 7.28 4.14 -7.30
CA HIS A 116 5.81 4.00 -7.43
C HIS A 116 5.39 2.53 -7.41
N GLY A 117 4.34 2.22 -6.65
CA GLY A 117 3.80 0.87 -6.53
C GLY A 117 4.62 -0.09 -5.67
N PHE A 118 5.71 0.38 -5.05
CA PHE A 118 6.46 -0.43 -4.08
C PHE A 118 5.62 -0.57 -2.81
N VAL A 119 5.54 -1.80 -2.28
CA VAL A 119 5.00 -2.06 -0.94
C VAL A 119 6.12 -2.02 0.11
N GLY A 120 5.77 -2.13 1.39
CA GLY A 120 6.75 -2.11 2.48
C GLY A 120 7.89 -3.13 2.30
N ALA A 121 7.55 -4.35 1.90
CA ALA A 121 8.53 -5.40 1.63
C ALA A 121 9.46 -5.07 0.45
N ASP A 122 8.93 -4.47 -0.62
CA ASP A 122 9.75 -4.04 -1.77
C ASP A 122 10.72 -2.93 -1.36
N LEU A 123 10.30 -1.97 -0.53
CA LEU A 123 11.17 -0.90 -0.01
C LEU A 123 12.23 -1.43 0.95
N GLU A 124 11.89 -2.41 1.79
CA GLU A 124 12.87 -3.10 2.62
C GLU A 124 13.92 -3.79 1.75
N GLN A 125 13.50 -4.54 0.74
CA GLN A 125 14.43 -5.22 -0.17
C GLN A 125 15.28 -4.22 -0.97
N PHE A 126 14.68 -3.13 -1.42
CA PHE A 126 15.34 -2.03 -2.12
C PHE A 126 16.47 -1.41 -1.29
N THR A 127 16.19 -1.05 -0.04
CA THR A 127 17.21 -0.50 0.87
C THR A 127 18.32 -1.51 1.20
N LYS A 128 17.97 -2.81 1.31
CA LYS A 128 18.97 -3.89 1.49
C LYS A 128 19.86 -4.06 0.26
N GLU A 129 19.32 -4.03 -0.96
CA GLU A 129 20.14 -4.16 -2.17
C GLU A 129 21.08 -2.96 -2.33
N ALA A 130 20.64 -1.74 -2.03
CA ALA A 130 21.51 -0.56 -2.00
C ALA A 130 22.64 -0.72 -0.96
N ALA A 131 22.32 -1.19 0.25
CA ALA A 131 23.33 -1.48 1.27
C ALA A 131 24.33 -2.54 0.80
N MET A 132 23.84 -3.59 0.13
CA MET A 132 24.70 -4.65 -0.43
C MET A 132 25.57 -4.13 -1.57
N GLY A 133 25.08 -3.18 -2.38
CA GLY A 133 25.86 -2.47 -3.39
C GLY A 133 27.08 -1.77 -2.78
N ALA A 134 26.86 -1.00 -1.71
CA ALA A 134 27.94 -0.36 -0.96
C ALA A 134 28.92 -1.38 -0.35
N ILE A 135 28.41 -2.47 0.23
CA ILE A 135 29.25 -3.54 0.80
C ILE A 135 30.10 -4.23 -0.27
N ARG A 136 29.54 -4.50 -1.46
CA ARG A 136 30.28 -5.13 -2.58
C ARG A 136 31.47 -4.28 -3.03
N LYS A 137 31.40 -2.95 -2.92
CA LYS A 137 32.50 -2.02 -3.25
C LYS A 137 33.67 -2.12 -2.27
N ILE A 138 33.39 -2.36 -0.98
CA ILE A 138 34.42 -2.48 0.06
C ILE A 138 34.92 -3.91 0.26
N LEU A 139 34.15 -4.93 -0.16
CA LEU A 139 34.48 -6.35 -0.01
C LEU A 139 35.91 -6.71 -0.48
N PRO A 140 36.45 -6.17 -1.59
CA PRO A 140 37.82 -6.46 -2.03
C PRO A 140 38.90 -5.99 -1.05
N GLN A 141 38.57 -5.08 -0.13
CA GLN A 141 39.48 -4.52 0.87
C GLN A 141 39.36 -5.23 2.23
N ILE A 142 38.40 -6.16 2.37
CA ILE A 142 38.15 -6.91 3.60
C ILE A 142 38.82 -8.27 3.50
N ASN A 143 39.63 -8.61 4.50
CA ASN A 143 40.11 -9.97 4.68
C ASN A 143 39.00 -10.82 5.32
N LEU A 144 38.39 -11.71 4.55
CA LEU A 144 37.30 -12.59 5.02
C LEU A 144 37.79 -13.69 5.98
N GLU A 145 39.10 -13.87 6.14
CA GLU A 145 39.69 -14.82 7.10
C GLU A 145 39.76 -14.25 8.53
N GLU A 146 39.56 -12.94 8.70
CA GLU A 146 39.56 -12.27 10.00
C GLU A 146 38.14 -12.18 10.58
N ASP A 147 38.01 -12.43 11.89
CA ASP A 147 36.72 -12.39 12.59
C ASP A 147 36.13 -10.97 12.74
N THR A 148 36.92 -9.92 12.45
CA THR A 148 36.52 -8.52 12.66
C THR A 148 36.92 -7.62 11.51
N ILE A 149 35.99 -6.76 11.06
CA ILE A 149 36.26 -5.76 10.04
C ILE A 149 37.00 -4.57 10.68
N PRO A 150 38.11 -4.07 10.08
CA PRO A 150 38.82 -2.91 10.60
C PRO A 150 37.92 -1.67 10.70
N ALA A 151 38.05 -0.91 11.78
CA ALA A 151 37.24 0.29 12.02
C ALA A 151 37.42 1.38 10.94
N SER A 152 38.59 1.43 10.27
CA SER A 152 38.84 2.32 9.14
C SER A 152 37.93 2.03 7.96
N VAL A 153 37.74 0.75 7.61
CA VAL A 153 36.85 0.33 6.51
C VAL A 153 35.39 0.63 6.86
N LEU A 154 35.00 0.37 8.12
CA LEU A 154 33.65 0.68 8.59
C LEU A 154 33.34 2.19 8.56
N SER A 155 34.34 3.05 8.79
CA SER A 155 34.17 4.50 8.74
C SER A 155 34.03 5.05 7.31
N GLU A 156 34.55 4.32 6.33
CA GLU A 156 34.45 4.67 4.90
C GLU A 156 33.18 4.11 4.25
N LEU A 157 32.57 3.08 4.85
CA LEU A 157 31.31 2.51 4.37
C LEU A 157 30.21 3.56 4.44
N LYS A 158 29.84 4.07 3.27
CA LYS A 158 28.64 4.90 3.07
C LYS A 158 27.83 4.38 1.91
N VAL A 159 26.51 4.42 2.06
CA VAL A 159 25.56 4.11 0.98
C VAL A 159 25.25 5.40 0.26
N THR A 160 25.55 5.47 -1.04
CA THR A 160 25.40 6.68 -1.86
C THR A 160 24.11 6.66 -2.67
N GLN A 161 23.76 7.78 -3.31
CA GLN A 161 22.61 7.83 -4.21
C GLN A 161 22.76 6.81 -5.37
N ASP A 162 23.97 6.67 -5.92
CA ASP A 162 24.27 5.67 -6.96
C ASP A 162 23.94 4.23 -6.54
N ASP A 163 24.14 3.85 -5.27
CA ASP A 163 23.79 2.49 -4.80
C ASP A 163 22.28 2.24 -4.84
N PHE A 164 21.48 3.28 -4.56
CA PHE A 164 20.03 3.22 -4.68
C PHE A 164 19.59 3.22 -6.15
N ASP A 165 20.23 4.00 -7.00
CA ASP A 165 19.92 4.03 -8.43
C ASP A 165 20.22 2.67 -9.09
N ASP A 166 21.33 2.02 -8.71
CA ASP A 166 21.66 0.65 -9.12
C ASP A 166 20.61 -0.35 -8.60
N ALA A 167 20.20 -0.24 -7.33
CA ALA A 167 19.19 -1.12 -6.75
C ALA A 167 17.82 -1.01 -7.45
N LEU A 168 17.47 0.14 -8.04
CA LEU A 168 16.24 0.31 -8.83
C LEU A 168 16.25 -0.50 -10.15
N LEU A 169 17.43 -0.87 -10.65
CA LEU A 169 17.54 -1.70 -11.86
C LEU A 169 17.15 -3.16 -11.58
N ASP A 170 17.45 -3.64 -10.37
CA ASP A 170 17.25 -5.03 -9.97
C ASP A 170 15.93 -5.27 -9.23
N ILE A 171 15.42 -4.27 -8.50
CA ILE A 171 14.21 -4.40 -7.69
C ILE A 171 12.98 -3.92 -8.46
N HIS A 172 11.98 -4.78 -8.58
CA HIS A 172 10.73 -4.49 -9.26
C HIS A 172 9.55 -4.46 -8.26
N PRO A 173 8.58 -3.56 -8.43
CA PRO A 173 7.45 -3.49 -7.53
C PRO A 173 6.54 -4.72 -7.64
N SER A 174 6.20 -5.29 -6.50
CA SER A 174 5.34 -6.47 -6.42
C SER A 174 3.87 -6.15 -6.75
N ALA A 175 3.43 -4.92 -6.47
CA ALA A 175 2.04 -4.51 -6.61
C ALA A 175 1.64 -3.97 -8.00
N LEU A 176 2.50 -4.07 -9.02
CA LEU A 176 2.22 -3.59 -10.38
C LEU A 176 0.95 -4.18 -11.05
N ARG A 177 0.36 -5.24 -10.49
CA ARG A 177 -0.84 -5.90 -11.01
C ARG A 177 -2.16 -5.34 -10.47
N GLU A 178 -2.13 -4.52 -9.42
CA GLU A 178 -3.35 -3.99 -8.80
C GLU A 178 -3.65 -2.56 -9.30
N VAL A 179 -4.94 -2.22 -9.39
CA VAL A 179 -5.36 -0.89 -9.83
C VAL A 179 -4.95 0.10 -8.76
N PHE A 180 -3.95 0.93 -9.05
CA PHE A 180 -3.43 1.90 -8.10
C PHE A 180 -4.49 2.91 -7.67
N VAL A 181 -4.71 2.97 -6.36
CA VAL A 181 -5.45 4.04 -5.70
C VAL A 181 -4.42 4.92 -5.02
N GLU A 182 -4.10 6.07 -5.62
CA GLU A 182 -3.18 7.04 -4.99
C GLU A 182 -3.88 8.40 -4.87
N ILE A 183 -3.55 9.18 -3.85
CA ILE A 183 -3.89 10.61 -3.82
C ILE A 183 -2.78 11.33 -4.60
N PRO A 184 -3.06 11.98 -5.74
CA PRO A 184 -2.05 12.66 -6.52
C PRO A 184 -1.45 13.82 -5.72
N ASN A 185 -0.18 14.13 -5.92
CA ASN A 185 0.50 15.27 -5.27
C ASN A 185 0.42 16.58 -6.09
N ILE A 186 -0.28 16.55 -7.23
CA ILE A 186 -0.42 17.70 -8.14
C ILE A 186 -1.44 18.67 -7.57
N THR A 187 -1.10 19.95 -7.49
CA THR A 187 -1.99 21.02 -7.04
C THR A 187 -2.53 21.85 -8.21
N TRP A 188 -3.48 22.74 -7.95
CA TRP A 188 -3.94 23.69 -8.97
C TRP A 188 -2.82 24.61 -9.50
N ASN A 189 -1.75 24.81 -8.74
CA ASN A 189 -0.60 25.65 -9.13
C ASN A 189 0.26 24.97 -10.20
N ASP A 190 0.29 23.64 -10.21
CA ASP A 190 1.08 22.85 -11.17
C ASP A 190 0.40 22.77 -12.56
N VAL A 191 -0.85 23.22 -12.67
CA VAL A 191 -1.58 23.30 -13.94
C VAL A 191 -1.47 24.71 -14.51
N GLY A 192 -0.71 24.92 -15.57
CA GLY A 192 -0.62 26.22 -16.23
C GLY A 192 -1.93 26.63 -16.95
N GLY A 193 -2.42 27.85 -16.72
CA GLY A 193 -3.59 28.41 -17.42
C GLY A 193 -4.93 27.75 -17.04
N LEU A 194 -5.81 27.57 -18.04
CA LEU A 194 -7.12 26.90 -17.93
C LEU A 194 -8.03 27.47 -16.81
N THR A 195 -7.97 28.78 -16.56
CA THR A 195 -8.64 29.42 -15.42
C THR A 195 -10.15 29.20 -15.41
N ARG A 196 -10.77 29.14 -16.59
CA ARG A 196 -12.22 28.91 -16.73
C ARG A 196 -12.57 27.46 -16.40
N GLU A 197 -11.83 26.53 -16.99
CA GLU A 197 -12.03 25.09 -16.86
C GLU A 197 -11.74 24.63 -15.42
N LYS A 198 -10.69 25.19 -14.78
CA LYS A 198 -10.41 24.98 -13.36
C LYS A 198 -11.60 25.36 -12.50
N LYS A 199 -12.15 26.58 -12.67
CA LYS A 199 -13.34 27.02 -11.91
C LYS A 199 -14.55 26.12 -12.14
N GLU A 200 -14.75 25.68 -13.38
CA GLU A 200 -15.87 24.78 -13.72
C GLU A 200 -15.74 23.42 -13.01
N ILE A 201 -14.54 22.83 -13.00
CA ILE A 201 -14.25 21.58 -12.29
C ILE A 201 -14.38 21.77 -10.77
N GLN A 202 -13.84 22.88 -10.22
CA GLN A 202 -13.97 23.20 -8.79
C GLN A 202 -15.44 23.32 -8.38
N HIS A 203 -16.26 24.01 -9.17
CA HIS A 203 -17.68 24.15 -8.85
C HIS A 203 -18.46 22.84 -9.01
N SER A 204 -18.08 22.00 -9.98
CA SER A 204 -18.81 20.78 -10.31
C SER A 204 -18.43 19.58 -9.43
N ILE A 205 -17.19 19.54 -8.95
CA ILE A 205 -16.63 18.42 -8.17
C ILE A 205 -16.28 18.85 -6.74
N GLU A 206 -15.49 19.92 -6.58
CA GLU A 206 -14.91 20.29 -5.29
C GLU A 206 -15.97 20.84 -4.32
N LEU A 207 -16.82 21.77 -4.76
CA LEU A 207 -17.87 22.36 -3.91
C LEU A 207 -18.88 21.32 -3.41
N PRO A 208 -19.42 20.41 -4.24
CA PRO A 208 -20.36 19.41 -3.76
C PRO A 208 -19.74 18.38 -2.81
N LEU A 209 -18.45 18.05 -2.97
CA LEU A 209 -17.72 17.16 -2.07
C LEU A 209 -17.38 17.82 -0.74
N LYS A 210 -16.99 19.11 -0.73
CA LYS A 210 -16.70 19.85 0.50
C LYS A 210 -17.95 20.25 1.29
N HIS A 211 -19.09 20.46 0.62
CA HIS A 211 -20.33 20.93 1.25
C HIS A 211 -21.56 20.05 0.97
N PRO A 212 -21.53 18.74 1.27
CA PRO A 212 -22.60 17.81 0.89
C PRO A 212 -23.96 18.16 1.51
N LYS A 213 -23.97 18.64 2.76
CA LYS A 213 -25.21 19.05 3.45
C LYS A 213 -25.91 20.22 2.75
N PHE A 214 -25.16 21.21 2.27
CA PHE A 214 -25.73 22.39 1.61
C PHE A 214 -26.39 22.01 0.28
N PHE A 215 -25.72 21.18 -0.52
CA PHE A 215 -26.24 20.71 -1.82
C PHE A 215 -27.45 19.79 -1.66
N ALA A 216 -27.50 18.95 -0.61
CA ALA A 216 -28.65 18.11 -0.31
C ALA A 216 -29.91 18.92 0.02
N HIS A 217 -29.79 20.02 0.77
CA HIS A 217 -30.94 20.89 1.11
C HIS A 217 -31.46 21.69 -0.09
N MET A 218 -30.61 22.01 -1.07
CA MET A 218 -31.03 22.72 -2.28
C MET A 218 -31.60 21.80 -3.36
N GLY A 219 -31.67 20.49 -3.13
CA GLY A 219 -32.11 19.51 -4.15
C GLY A 219 -31.19 19.47 -5.37
N ALA A 220 -29.94 19.92 -5.24
CA ALA A 220 -29.00 20.00 -6.34
C ALA A 220 -28.44 18.60 -6.66
N ILE A 221 -28.53 18.20 -7.93
CA ILE A 221 -28.05 16.90 -8.40
C ILE A 221 -26.54 16.99 -8.61
N GLN A 222 -25.76 16.16 -7.92
CA GLN A 222 -24.33 16.02 -8.19
C GLN A 222 -24.12 15.38 -9.58
N PRO A 223 -23.22 15.91 -10.42
CA PRO A 223 -22.91 15.30 -11.70
C PRO A 223 -22.31 13.91 -11.48
N LYS A 224 -22.86 12.90 -12.15
CA LYS A 224 -22.40 11.50 -12.04
C LYS A 224 -21.05 11.27 -12.76
N GLY A 225 -20.66 12.16 -13.65
CA GLY A 225 -19.41 12.06 -14.39
C GLY A 225 -19.16 13.33 -15.20
N ILE A 226 -17.88 13.62 -15.44
CA ILE A 226 -17.42 14.76 -16.23
C ILE A 226 -16.51 14.22 -17.32
N LEU A 227 -16.79 14.58 -18.57
CA LEU A 227 -15.98 14.19 -19.72
C LEU A 227 -15.07 15.36 -20.14
N LEU A 228 -13.76 15.21 -19.92
CA LEU A 228 -12.77 16.16 -20.41
C LEU A 228 -12.36 15.79 -21.83
N TYR A 229 -12.54 16.70 -22.79
CA TYR A 229 -12.17 16.48 -24.20
C TYR A 229 -11.19 17.55 -24.71
N GLY A 230 -10.49 17.25 -25.80
CA GLY A 230 -9.58 18.17 -26.49
C GLY A 230 -8.32 17.48 -27.04
N PRO A 231 -7.40 18.22 -27.67
CA PRO A 231 -6.15 17.66 -28.20
C PRO A 231 -5.30 16.94 -27.14
N PRO A 232 -4.49 15.92 -27.50
CA PRO A 232 -3.55 15.31 -26.56
C PRO A 232 -2.55 16.33 -26.02
N GLY A 233 -2.07 16.15 -24.79
CA GLY A 233 -1.08 17.05 -24.17
C GLY A 233 -1.63 18.35 -23.56
N THR A 234 -2.95 18.59 -23.60
CA THR A 234 -3.58 19.81 -23.07
C THR A 234 -3.86 19.81 -21.56
N GLY A 235 -3.21 18.92 -20.79
CA GLY A 235 -3.32 18.93 -19.33
C GLY A 235 -4.59 18.31 -18.73
N LYS A 236 -5.43 17.60 -19.51
CA LYS A 236 -6.65 16.91 -19.00
C LYS A 236 -6.36 15.98 -17.81
N THR A 237 -5.32 15.16 -17.92
CA THR A 237 -4.91 14.25 -16.84
C THR A 237 -4.40 15.02 -15.62
N LEU A 238 -3.71 16.15 -15.82
CA LEU A 238 -3.23 17.00 -14.73
C LEU A 238 -4.38 17.68 -13.99
N LEU A 239 -5.40 18.17 -14.71
CA LEU A 239 -6.62 18.71 -14.11
C LEU A 239 -7.34 17.68 -13.24
N ALA A 240 -7.48 16.44 -13.74
CA ALA A 240 -8.12 15.36 -13.00
C ALA A 240 -7.33 14.97 -11.73
N LYS A 241 -5.99 14.99 -11.80
CA LYS A 241 -5.13 14.76 -10.64
C LYS A 241 -5.20 15.91 -9.62
N ALA A 242 -5.21 17.16 -10.09
CA ALA A 242 -5.27 18.35 -9.24
C ALA A 242 -6.57 18.41 -8.42
N VAL A 243 -7.72 18.14 -9.06
CA VAL A 243 -9.00 18.14 -8.33
C VAL A 243 -9.08 17.00 -7.30
N ALA A 244 -8.51 15.83 -7.61
CA ALA A 244 -8.47 14.71 -6.67
C ALA A 244 -7.61 15.05 -5.44
N ASN A 245 -6.45 15.67 -5.63
CA ASN A 245 -5.61 16.13 -4.53
C ASN A 245 -6.32 17.16 -3.63
N GLU A 246 -6.97 18.15 -4.23
CA GLU A 246 -7.63 19.27 -3.51
C GLU A 246 -8.90 18.87 -2.77
N THR A 247 -9.50 17.75 -3.19
CA THR A 247 -10.63 17.11 -2.50
C THR A 247 -10.18 16.01 -1.54
N GLN A 248 -8.87 15.72 -1.46
CA GLN A 248 -8.31 14.58 -0.73
C GLN A 248 -9.02 13.26 -1.11
N ALA A 249 -9.39 13.14 -2.38
CA ALA A 249 -10.08 11.98 -2.91
C ALA A 249 -9.10 10.98 -3.51
N ASN A 250 -9.44 9.70 -3.38
CA ASN A 250 -8.76 8.60 -4.03
C ASN A 250 -8.80 8.77 -5.56
N PHE A 251 -7.63 8.79 -6.21
CA PHE A 251 -7.54 8.89 -7.67
C PHE A 251 -7.23 7.53 -8.29
N ILE A 252 -8.16 7.07 -9.11
CA ILE A 252 -8.06 5.80 -9.84
C ILE A 252 -7.89 6.13 -11.32
N SER A 253 -6.68 5.92 -11.84
CA SER A 253 -6.38 6.15 -13.26
C SER A 253 -6.42 4.83 -14.00
N ILE A 254 -7.45 4.63 -14.81
CA ILE A 254 -7.55 3.48 -15.70
C ILE A 254 -7.18 3.91 -17.11
N LYS A 255 -6.15 3.29 -17.71
CA LYS A 255 -5.79 3.55 -19.12
C LYS A 255 -6.65 2.69 -20.04
N GLY A 256 -7.03 3.21 -21.21
CA GLY A 256 -7.85 2.48 -22.20
C GLY A 256 -7.35 1.05 -22.53
N PRO A 257 -6.03 0.83 -22.72
CA PRO A 257 -5.49 -0.52 -22.92
C PRO A 257 -5.67 -1.48 -21.73
N GLU A 258 -5.70 -0.98 -20.49
CA GLU A 258 -5.91 -1.79 -19.27
C GLU A 258 -7.37 -2.28 -19.15
N LEU A 259 -8.33 -1.55 -19.72
CA LEU A 259 -9.71 -2.01 -19.82
C LEU A 259 -9.84 -3.15 -20.84
N LEU A 260 -9.14 -3.04 -21.97
CA LEU A 260 -9.17 -4.07 -23.01
C LEU A 260 -8.51 -5.37 -22.56
N SER A 261 -7.41 -5.31 -21.80
CA SER A 261 -6.73 -6.51 -21.29
C SER A 261 -7.56 -7.29 -20.28
N LYS A 262 -8.35 -6.61 -19.42
CA LYS A 262 -9.29 -7.28 -18.51
C LYS A 262 -10.41 -8.02 -19.24
N TRP A 263 -10.92 -7.47 -20.34
CA TRP A 263 -11.98 -8.11 -21.14
C TRP A 263 -11.48 -9.29 -21.98
N VAL A 264 -10.21 -9.30 -22.38
CA VAL A 264 -9.62 -10.42 -23.13
C VAL A 264 -9.16 -11.57 -22.21
N GLY A 265 -8.84 -11.27 -20.94
CA GLY A 265 -8.39 -12.26 -19.95
C GLY A 265 -9.50 -12.97 -19.16
N GLU A 266 -10.78 -12.60 -19.34
CA GLU A 266 -11.95 -13.24 -18.71
C GLU A 266 -12.77 -14.12 -19.67
N SER A 267 -12.22 -14.49 -20.85
CA SER A 267 -12.83 -15.48 -21.76
C SER A 267 -12.15 -16.85 -21.69
#